data_AF-A0A9Q0DH39-F1
#
_entry.id   AF-A0A9Q0DH39-F1
#
_cell.length_a   1.000
_cell.length_b   1.000
_cell.length_c   1.000
_cell.angle_alpha   90.00
_cell.angle_beta   90.00
_cell.angle_gamma   90.00
#
_symmetry.space_group_name_H-M   'P 1'
#
loop_
_entity.id
_entity.type
_entity.pdbx_description
1 polymer ?
#
loop_
_entity_poly.entity_id
_entity_poly.type
_entity_poly.pdbx_seq_one_letter_code
_entity_poly.pdbx_strand_id
1 'polypeptide(L)'
;EYEIVHILLSRGARIERPHDYFCQCGECEEKQKVDSFCHSRSRMNAYKGLASAAYLALSSEDPVLTALELSSELARLNDYRKLSMQCKDFVVGVLDLCRNTEEVEAILNGDVDQCPPSAYNRPCLTRVTLAIKYEVKKFVAHPNCQQQLLTIWYENLSGLRQQSMGVKCWTVLGVTVGLPFLAVAYWVMPCSKLGQVLRSPFMKFVAHAVSFTIFLGLLVINASDRFEGVKNLPNETIVDHPRQVFREIWVDGPREYVMHLWNVLDFGMLSIFAASFTARFMAFLKASKAQLYVDMHVTEADLSSATLPEE
;
A
#
# COMPACT_ATOMS: atom_id res chain seq x y z
N GLU A 1 -26.25 11.61 32.22
CA GLU A 1 -26.18 12.51 31.04
C GLU A 1 -26.84 11.91 29.79
N TYR A 2 -26.62 10.64 29.44
CA TYR A 2 -27.28 9.96 28.29
C TYR A 2 -28.81 10.13 28.28
N GLU A 3 -29.47 10.00 29.44
CA GLU A 3 -30.93 10.17 29.57
C GLU A 3 -31.40 11.58 29.15
N ILE A 4 -30.63 12.62 29.48
CA ILE A 4 -30.96 14.00 29.13
C ILE A 4 -30.90 14.17 27.61
N VAL A 5 -29.83 13.65 27.00
CA VAL A 5 -29.65 13.68 25.55
C VAL A 5 -30.80 12.93 24.86
N HIS A 6 -31.15 11.74 25.34
CA HIS A 6 -32.27 10.96 24.82
C HIS A 6 -33.60 11.72 24.91
N ILE A 7 -33.91 12.35 26.05
CA ILE A 7 -35.15 13.14 26.23
C ILE A 7 -35.19 14.30 25.22
N LEU A 8 -34.09 15.04 25.05
CA LEU A 8 -34.02 16.14 24.10
C LEU A 8 -34.18 15.65 22.65
N LEU A 9 -33.51 14.56 22.28
CA LEU A 9 -33.61 13.96 20.96
C LEU A 9 -35.03 13.44 20.68
N SER A 10 -35.72 12.87 21.68
CA SER A 10 -37.09 12.39 21.56
C SER A 10 -38.11 13.50 21.31
N ARG A 11 -37.80 14.73 21.74
CA ARG A 11 -38.60 15.94 21.46
C ARG A 11 -38.22 16.62 20.14
N GLY A 12 -37.35 16.01 19.34
CA GLY A 12 -36.95 16.53 18.03
C GLY A 12 -35.84 17.58 18.07
N ALA A 13 -35.24 17.88 19.23
CA ALA A 13 -34.08 18.75 19.28
C ALA A 13 -32.87 18.03 18.65
N ARG A 14 -32.21 18.67 17.67
CA ARG A 14 -30.99 18.17 17.03
C ARG A 14 -29.97 19.30 16.93
N ILE A 15 -28.69 18.95 17.03
CA ILE A 15 -27.62 19.92 16.85
C ILE A 15 -27.44 20.15 15.34
N GLU A 16 -27.55 21.40 14.91
CA GLU A 16 -27.27 21.79 13.53
C GLU A 16 -25.79 21.62 13.23
N ARG A 17 -25.48 20.96 12.09
CA ARG A 17 -24.09 20.85 11.64
C ARG A 17 -23.57 22.23 11.21
N PRO A 18 -22.41 22.67 11.74
CA PRO A 18 -21.78 23.90 11.28
C PRO A 18 -21.46 23.84 9.79
N HIS A 19 -21.45 25.01 9.14
CA HIS A 19 -20.93 25.12 7.78
C HIS A 19 -19.41 24.86 7.74
N ASP A 20 -18.90 24.55 6.55
CA ASP A 20 -17.46 24.42 6.32
C ASP A 20 -16.71 25.70 6.76
N TYR A 21 -15.47 25.52 7.19
CA TYR A 21 -14.64 26.61 7.71
C TYR A 21 -14.50 27.77 6.71
N PHE A 22 -14.50 27.47 5.41
CA PHE A 22 -14.33 28.44 4.33
C PHE A 22 -15.65 28.85 3.66
N CYS A 23 -16.80 28.61 4.31
CA CYS A 23 -18.10 29.00 3.77
C CYS A 23 -18.23 30.53 3.68
N GLN A 24 -18.71 31.02 2.54
CA GLN A 24 -18.93 32.45 2.25
C GLN A 24 -20.43 32.79 2.10
N CYS A 25 -21.32 32.06 2.77
CA CYS A 25 -22.73 32.44 2.76
C CYS A 25 -22.96 33.74 3.54
N GLY A 26 -24.01 34.47 3.19
CA GLY A 26 -24.32 35.78 3.80
C GLY A 26 -24.42 35.71 5.33
N GLU A 27 -25.02 34.65 5.88
CA GLU A 27 -25.11 34.47 7.33
C GLU A 27 -23.75 34.25 8.01
N CYS A 28 -22.86 33.45 7.42
CA CYS A 28 -21.53 33.20 7.99
C CYS A 28 -20.68 34.47 7.94
N GLU A 29 -20.73 35.18 6.81
CA GLU A 29 -19.97 36.42 6.63
C GLU A 29 -20.47 37.53 7.57
N GLU A 30 -21.79 37.66 7.73
CA GLU A 30 -22.38 38.60 8.69
C GLU A 30 -22.00 38.24 10.13
N LYS A 31 -22.18 36.99 10.55
CA LYS A 31 -21.80 36.53 11.92
C LYS A 31 -20.31 36.74 12.19
N GLN A 32 -19.45 36.55 11.19
CA GLN A 32 -18.00 36.77 11.31
C GLN A 32 -17.64 38.26 11.39
N LYS A 33 -18.33 39.14 10.64
CA LYS A 33 -18.13 40.59 10.69
C LYS A 33 -18.62 41.20 12.00
N VAL A 34 -19.74 40.69 12.54
CA VAL A 34 -20.30 41.16 13.81
C VAL A 34 -19.42 40.72 14.99
N ASP A 35 -19.14 39.42 15.12
CA ASP A 35 -18.26 38.90 16.18
C ASP A 35 -17.61 37.56 15.76
N SER A 36 -16.39 37.67 15.22
CA SER A 36 -15.59 36.52 14.82
C SER A 36 -15.25 35.58 15.98
N PHE A 37 -15.11 36.08 17.21
CA PHE A 37 -14.77 35.24 18.37
C PHE A 37 -15.98 34.42 18.81
N CYS A 38 -17.15 35.03 18.94
CA CYS A 38 -18.38 34.30 19.24
C CYS A 38 -18.74 33.30 18.13
N HIS A 39 -18.53 33.66 16.86
CA HIS A 39 -18.75 32.74 15.74
C HIS A 39 -17.84 31.49 15.84
N SER A 40 -16.54 31.68 16.09
CA SER A 40 -15.58 30.57 16.26
C SER A 40 -15.91 29.70 17.48
N ARG A 41 -16.24 30.33 18.62
CA ARG A 41 -16.62 29.62 19.86
C ARG A 41 -17.92 28.82 19.71
N SER A 42 -18.91 29.39 19.01
CA SER A 42 -20.18 28.71 18.72
C SER A 42 -19.95 27.44 17.89
N ARG A 43 -19.14 27.54 16.82
CA ARG A 43 -18.75 26.39 15.99
C ARG A 43 -18.00 25.32 16.79
N MET A 44 -17.07 25.71 17.64
CA MET A 44 -16.36 24.78 18.54
C MET A 44 -17.32 24.04 19.47
N ASN A 45 -18.28 24.75 20.06
CA ASN A 45 -19.28 24.14 20.94
C ASN A 45 -20.21 23.18 20.19
N ALA A 46 -20.62 23.53 18.96
CA ALA A 46 -21.41 22.65 18.11
C ALA A 46 -20.65 21.34 17.80
N TYR A 47 -19.39 21.43 17.35
CA TYR A 47 -18.56 20.24 17.12
C TYR A 47 -18.32 19.44 18.39
N LYS A 48 -18.15 20.08 19.55
CA LYS A 48 -18.02 19.38 20.84
C LYS A 48 -19.28 18.60 21.19
N GLY A 49 -20.45 19.12 20.88
CA GLY A 49 -21.72 18.40 21.02
C GLY A 49 -21.82 17.21 20.06
N LEU A 50 -21.53 17.43 18.78
CA LEU A 50 -21.56 16.40 17.73
C LEU A 50 -20.56 15.25 17.99
N ALA A 51 -19.37 15.56 18.48
CA ALA A 51 -18.31 14.59 18.79
C ALA A 51 -18.51 13.84 20.12
N SER A 52 -19.56 14.16 20.88
CA SER A 52 -19.83 13.50 22.15
C SER A 52 -20.34 12.07 21.94
N ALA A 53 -19.85 11.12 22.74
CA ALA A 53 -20.24 9.72 22.64
C ALA A 53 -21.76 9.51 22.78
N ALA A 54 -22.40 10.27 23.67
CA ALA A 54 -23.85 10.20 23.87
C ALA A 54 -24.65 10.67 22.64
N TYR A 55 -24.20 11.75 21.98
CA TYR A 55 -24.86 12.22 20.77
C TYR A 55 -24.62 11.27 19.61
N LEU A 56 -23.38 10.82 19.40
CA LEU A 56 -23.04 9.85 18.34
C LEU A 56 -23.84 8.55 18.46
N ALA A 57 -23.96 8.00 19.68
CA ALA A 57 -24.66 6.75 19.92
C ALA A 57 -26.19 6.84 19.78
N LEU A 58 -26.80 8.00 20.07
CA LEU A 58 -28.26 8.16 20.12
C LEU A 58 -28.86 8.88 18.91
N SER A 59 -28.07 9.66 18.17
CA SER A 59 -28.59 10.49 17.06
C SER A 59 -28.40 9.87 15.68
N SER A 60 -27.39 9.01 15.51
CA SER A 60 -27.03 8.37 14.24
C SER A 60 -27.53 6.94 14.17
N GLU A 61 -27.93 6.51 12.98
CA GLU A 61 -28.26 5.10 12.68
C GLU A 61 -27.00 4.22 12.64
N ASP A 62 -25.96 4.68 11.93
CA ASP A 62 -24.61 4.09 11.98
C ASP A 62 -23.65 5.01 12.76
N PRO A 63 -23.47 4.78 14.07
CA PRO A 63 -22.61 5.63 14.90
C PRO A 63 -21.12 5.46 14.55
N VAL A 64 -20.70 4.29 14.07
CA VAL A 64 -19.30 4.00 13.74
C VAL A 64 -18.89 4.77 12.49
N LEU A 65 -19.70 4.69 11.42
CA LEU A 65 -19.43 5.44 10.19
C LEU A 65 -19.46 6.95 10.46
N THR A 66 -20.49 7.44 11.16
CA THR A 66 -20.61 8.87 11.49
C THR A 66 -19.38 9.37 12.26
N ALA A 67 -18.92 8.60 13.25
CA ALA A 67 -17.76 8.97 14.05
C ALA A 67 -16.45 8.95 13.23
N LEU A 68 -16.29 7.99 12.30
CA LEU A 68 -15.14 7.94 11.40
C LEU A 68 -15.08 9.16 10.48
N GLU A 69 -16.19 9.51 9.83
CA GLU A 69 -16.29 10.70 8.95
C GLU A 69 -16.04 11.99 9.73
N LEU A 70 -16.72 12.17 10.87
CA LEU A 70 -16.54 13.35 11.73
C LEU A 70 -15.09 13.46 12.23
N SER A 71 -14.44 12.33 12.55
CA SER A 71 -13.04 12.34 12.96
C SER A 71 -12.10 12.84 11.87
N SER A 72 -12.39 12.52 10.59
CA SER A 72 -11.62 12.97 9.43
C SER A 72 -11.84 14.45 9.16
N GLU A 73 -13.08 14.91 9.23
CA GLU A 73 -13.45 16.32 9.08
C GLU A 73 -12.73 17.19 10.12
N LEU A 74 -12.78 16.78 11.39
CA LEU A 74 -12.12 17.48 12.48
C LEU A 74 -10.59 17.39 12.42
N ALA A 75 -10.02 16.29 11.88
CA ALA A 75 -8.58 16.14 11.75
C ALA A 75 -7.94 17.16 10.78
N ARG A 76 -8.71 17.63 9.79
CA ARG A 76 -8.27 18.68 8.86
C ARG A 76 -8.08 20.03 9.54
N LEU A 77 -8.75 20.26 10.67
CA LEU A 77 -8.71 21.51 11.42
C LEU A 77 -7.82 21.34 12.67
N ASN A 78 -6.66 22.00 12.71
CA ASN A 78 -5.67 21.80 13.78
C ASN A 78 -6.21 22.04 15.21
N ASP A 79 -7.11 23.00 15.36
CA ASP A 79 -7.72 23.36 16.65
C ASP A 79 -8.68 22.28 17.20
N TYR A 80 -9.08 21.33 16.35
CA TYR A 80 -10.10 20.32 16.65
C TYR A 80 -9.52 18.92 16.84
N ARG A 81 -8.19 18.78 16.85
CA ARG A 81 -7.51 17.48 17.02
C ARG A 81 -7.97 16.70 18.25
N LYS A 82 -8.27 17.39 19.36
CA LYS A 82 -8.78 16.76 20.58
C LYS A 82 -10.15 16.11 20.36
N LEU A 83 -11.05 16.79 19.64
CA LEU A 83 -12.38 16.27 19.32
C LEU A 83 -12.31 15.14 18.28
N SER A 84 -11.39 15.27 17.30
CA SER A 84 -11.09 14.19 16.36
C SER A 84 -10.64 12.92 17.11
N MET A 85 -9.73 13.07 18.09
CA MET A 85 -9.31 11.94 18.93
C MET A 85 -10.46 11.35 19.76
N GLN A 86 -11.39 12.17 20.28
CA GLN A 86 -12.58 11.67 20.98
C GLN A 86 -13.46 10.81 20.08
N CYS A 87 -13.68 11.21 18.83
CA CYS A 87 -14.42 10.39 17.86
C CYS A 87 -13.68 9.08 17.54
N LYS A 88 -12.35 9.12 17.40
CA LYS A 88 -11.51 7.93 17.18
C LYS A 88 -11.58 6.96 18.37
N ASP A 89 -11.48 7.48 19.59
CA ASP A 89 -11.56 6.67 20.82
C ASP A 89 -12.97 6.09 21.03
N PHE A 90 -14.03 6.80 20.63
CA PHE A 90 -15.39 6.26 20.62
C PHE A 90 -15.50 5.01 19.76
N VAL A 91 -15.00 5.04 18.52
CA VAL A 91 -15.05 3.89 17.60
C VAL A 91 -14.27 2.69 18.14
N VAL A 92 -13.12 2.92 18.79
CA VAL A 92 -12.37 1.87 19.49
C VAL A 92 -13.18 1.30 20.64
N GLY A 93 -13.82 2.15 21.45
CA GLY A 93 -14.66 1.70 22.56
C GLY A 93 -15.87 0.87 22.13
N VAL A 94 -16.46 1.14 20.96
CA VAL A 94 -17.51 0.27 20.41
C VAL A 94 -16.95 -1.11 20.04
N LEU A 95 -15.75 -1.17 19.45
CA LEU A 95 -15.09 -2.44 19.09
C LEU A 95 -14.63 -3.26 20.31
N ASP A 96 -14.29 -2.59 21.42
CA ASP A 96 -13.95 -3.23 22.70
C ASP A 96 -15.15 -3.99 23.32
N LEU A 97 -16.37 -3.56 23.00
CA LEU A 97 -17.60 -4.13 23.57
C LEU A 97 -18.10 -5.39 22.84
N CYS A 98 -17.54 -5.71 21.67
CA CYS A 98 -17.92 -6.89 20.91
C CYS A 98 -17.55 -8.19 21.63
N ARG A 99 -18.49 -9.14 21.64
CA ARG A 99 -18.35 -10.42 22.35
C ARG A 99 -18.12 -11.62 21.44
N ASN A 100 -18.54 -11.52 20.19
CA ASN A 100 -18.43 -12.61 19.22
C ASN A 100 -17.83 -12.10 17.89
N THR A 101 -17.45 -13.04 17.03
CA THR A 101 -16.85 -12.73 15.73
C THR A 101 -17.84 -12.08 14.76
N GLU A 102 -19.13 -12.38 14.89
CA GLU A 102 -20.19 -11.82 14.05
C GLU A 102 -20.38 -10.32 14.29
N GLU A 103 -20.40 -9.88 15.55
CA GLU A 103 -20.44 -8.47 15.93
C GLU A 103 -19.19 -7.73 15.44
N VAL A 104 -18.00 -8.34 15.61
CA VAL A 104 -16.76 -7.76 15.08
C VAL A 104 -16.84 -7.63 13.56
N GLU A 105 -17.27 -8.67 12.86
CA GLU A 105 -17.39 -8.64 11.40
C GLU A 105 -18.41 -7.59 10.92
N ALA A 106 -19.55 -7.47 11.58
CA ALA A 106 -20.55 -6.44 11.31
C ALA A 106 -19.98 -5.03 11.51
N ILE A 107 -19.13 -4.82 12.52
CA ILE A 107 -18.43 -3.54 12.70
C ILE A 107 -17.40 -3.29 11.58
N LEU A 108 -16.61 -4.29 11.21
CA LEU A 108 -15.50 -4.11 10.26
C LEU A 108 -15.94 -4.02 8.79
N ASN A 109 -17.01 -4.71 8.41
CA ASN A 109 -17.52 -4.72 7.03
C ASN A 109 -18.56 -3.62 6.80
N GLY A 110 -19.37 -3.31 7.80
CA GLY A 110 -20.49 -2.39 7.67
C GLY A 110 -21.73 -3.02 7.02
N ASP A 111 -22.61 -2.18 6.50
CA ASP A 111 -23.87 -2.63 5.91
C ASP A 111 -23.61 -3.44 4.62
N VAL A 112 -24.11 -4.67 4.61
CA VAL A 112 -23.84 -5.69 3.59
C VAL A 112 -24.72 -5.48 2.35
N ASP A 113 -25.75 -4.64 2.44
CA ASP A 113 -26.80 -4.49 1.42
C ASP A 113 -26.41 -3.62 0.21
N GLN A 114 -25.27 -2.90 0.24
CA GLN A 114 -24.82 -2.05 -0.88
C GLN A 114 -23.92 -2.76 -1.90
N CYS A 115 -23.50 -4.01 -1.65
CA CYS A 115 -22.70 -4.80 -2.59
C CYS A 115 -23.53 -5.95 -3.17
N PRO A 116 -23.75 -6.03 -4.50
CA PRO A 116 -24.46 -7.15 -5.08
C PRO A 116 -23.75 -8.47 -4.74
N PRO A 117 -24.49 -9.54 -4.41
CA PRO A 117 -23.91 -10.82 -4.02
C PRO A 117 -23.18 -11.42 -5.21
N SER A 118 -21.86 -11.23 -5.27
CA SER A 118 -21.02 -11.94 -6.22
C SER A 118 -20.62 -13.29 -5.60
N ALA A 119 -20.59 -14.35 -6.41
CA ALA A 119 -20.26 -15.72 -5.98
C ALA A 119 -18.82 -15.90 -5.41
N TYR A 120 -18.08 -14.80 -5.25
CA TYR A 120 -16.76 -14.70 -4.64
C TYR A 120 -16.80 -13.74 -3.45
N ASN A 121 -17.66 -14.00 -2.46
CA ASN A 121 -17.80 -13.21 -1.24
C ASN A 121 -16.50 -13.24 -0.41
N ARG A 122 -15.59 -12.31 -0.72
CA ARG A 122 -14.56 -11.87 0.21
C ARG A 122 -15.21 -10.81 1.10
N PRO A 123 -15.06 -10.87 2.44
CA PRO A 123 -15.56 -9.82 3.32
C PRO A 123 -15.04 -8.46 2.83
N CYS A 124 -15.97 -7.57 2.49
CA CYS A 124 -15.64 -6.22 2.06
C CYS A 124 -15.30 -5.45 3.33
N LEU A 125 -14.01 -5.38 3.66
CA LEU A 125 -13.45 -4.69 4.82
C LEU A 125 -13.57 -3.16 4.69
N THR A 126 -14.74 -2.66 4.28
CA THR A 126 -14.99 -1.27 3.88
C THR A 126 -14.69 -0.31 5.03
N ARG A 127 -15.18 -0.61 6.25
CA ARG A 127 -14.91 0.24 7.41
C ARG A 127 -13.44 0.19 7.82
N VAL A 128 -12.75 -0.93 7.65
CA VAL A 128 -11.29 -1.01 7.90
C VAL A 128 -10.50 -0.20 6.88
N THR A 129 -10.84 -0.29 5.59
CA THR A 129 -10.21 0.53 4.55
C THR A 129 -10.45 2.02 4.81
N LEU A 130 -11.65 2.39 5.23
CA LEU A 130 -11.98 3.76 5.62
C LEU A 130 -11.18 4.21 6.85
N ALA A 131 -11.08 3.37 7.87
CA ALA A 131 -10.31 3.64 9.08
C ALA A 131 -8.80 3.80 8.78
N ILE A 132 -8.26 3.05 7.82
CA ILE A 132 -6.89 3.23 7.32
C ILE A 132 -6.76 4.60 6.62
N LYS A 133 -7.72 4.95 5.74
CA LYS A 133 -7.74 6.25 5.04
C LYS A 133 -7.82 7.44 6.00
N TYR A 134 -8.53 7.29 7.11
CA TYR A 134 -8.68 8.33 8.14
C TYR A 134 -7.63 8.24 9.28
N GLU A 135 -6.63 7.37 9.11
CA GLU A 135 -5.54 7.16 10.07
C GLU A 135 -6.02 6.89 11.50
N VAL A 136 -7.01 6.02 11.66
CA VAL A 136 -7.52 5.58 12.97
C VAL A 136 -6.69 4.40 13.47
N LYS A 137 -5.44 4.69 13.82
CA LYS A 137 -4.41 3.67 14.11
C LYS A 137 -4.82 2.68 15.20
N LYS A 138 -5.42 3.16 16.30
CA LYS A 138 -5.86 2.31 17.42
C LYS A 138 -6.95 1.29 17.03
N PHE A 139 -7.88 1.69 16.15
CA PHE A 139 -8.94 0.81 15.67
C PHE A 139 -8.38 -0.32 14.81
N VAL A 140 -7.46 0.01 13.90
CA VAL A 140 -6.82 -1.00 13.04
C VAL A 140 -5.92 -1.92 13.87
N ALA A 141 -5.14 -1.37 14.81
CA ALA A 141 -4.24 -2.15 15.68
C ALA A 141 -4.97 -2.95 16.78
N HIS A 142 -6.30 -2.83 16.88
CA HIS A 142 -7.08 -3.47 17.92
C HIS A 142 -7.01 -5.00 17.82
N PRO A 143 -6.85 -5.76 18.94
CA PRO A 143 -6.75 -7.22 18.92
C PRO A 143 -7.87 -7.93 18.15
N ASN A 144 -9.14 -7.51 18.33
CA ASN A 144 -10.27 -8.11 17.62
C ASN A 144 -10.19 -7.85 16.10
N CYS A 145 -9.77 -6.65 15.70
CA CYS A 145 -9.58 -6.28 14.29
C CYS A 145 -8.43 -7.08 13.67
N GLN A 146 -7.29 -7.12 14.35
CA GLN A 146 -6.11 -7.89 13.93
C GLN A 146 -6.41 -9.38 13.82
N GLN A 147 -7.18 -9.95 14.76
CA GLN A 147 -7.58 -11.34 14.70
C GLN A 147 -8.46 -11.65 13.49
N GLN A 148 -9.38 -10.77 13.11
CA GLN A 148 -10.19 -10.94 11.90
C GLN A 148 -9.32 -10.83 10.64
N LEU A 149 -8.44 -9.83 10.56
CA LEU A 149 -7.50 -9.66 9.45
C LEU A 149 -6.57 -10.87 9.29
N LEU A 150 -6.07 -11.42 10.39
CA LEU A 150 -5.25 -12.64 10.39
C LEU A 150 -6.04 -13.87 9.91
N THR A 151 -7.33 -13.93 10.22
CA THR A 151 -8.18 -15.03 9.76
C THR A 151 -8.37 -14.97 8.25
N ILE A 152 -8.61 -13.78 7.70
CA ILE A 152 -8.68 -13.54 6.24
C ILE A 152 -7.33 -13.79 5.58
N TRP A 153 -6.22 -13.41 6.22
CA TRP A 153 -4.87 -13.59 5.69
C TRP A 153 -4.49 -15.07 5.50
N TYR A 154 -4.95 -15.94 6.41
CA TYR A 154 -4.66 -17.39 6.43
C TYR A 154 -5.89 -18.27 6.08
N GLU A 155 -6.90 -17.75 5.36
CA GLU A 155 -8.21 -18.40 5.11
C GLU A 155 -8.11 -19.85 4.55
N ASN A 156 -7.08 -20.15 3.75
CA ASN A 156 -6.82 -21.49 3.19
C ASN A 156 -5.58 -22.20 3.79
N LEU A 157 -5.01 -21.63 4.86
CA LEU A 157 -3.76 -22.05 5.50
C LEU A 157 -3.89 -21.96 7.03
N SER A 158 -5.03 -22.36 7.56
CA SER A 158 -5.33 -22.31 9.01
C SER A 158 -4.29 -23.08 9.84
N GLY A 159 -3.82 -24.22 9.33
CA GLY A 159 -2.74 -24.99 9.93
C GLY A 159 -1.45 -24.20 10.06
N LEU A 160 -1.06 -23.43 9.02
CA LEU A 160 0.17 -22.64 8.97
C LEU A 160 0.17 -21.47 9.97
N ARG A 161 -1.01 -20.92 10.30
CA ARG A 161 -1.15 -19.81 11.25
C ARG A 161 -0.55 -20.16 12.61
N GLN A 162 -0.83 -21.36 13.11
CA GLN A 162 -0.37 -21.86 14.43
C GLN A 162 1.03 -22.51 14.40
N GLN A 163 1.64 -22.68 13.23
CA GLN A 163 2.96 -23.30 13.13
C GLN A 163 4.09 -22.40 13.62
N SER A 164 5.19 -23.03 14.02
CA SER A 164 6.44 -22.37 14.40
C SER A 164 7.04 -21.58 13.23
N MET A 165 7.88 -20.59 13.56
CA MET A 165 8.59 -19.79 12.55
C MET A 165 9.46 -20.64 11.62
N GLY A 166 10.00 -21.76 12.12
CA GLY A 166 10.79 -22.70 11.32
C GLY A 166 9.98 -23.31 10.17
N VAL A 167 8.76 -23.77 10.43
CA VAL A 167 7.88 -24.35 9.39
C VAL A 167 7.50 -23.29 8.35
N LYS A 168 7.27 -22.04 8.78
CA LYS A 168 7.00 -20.92 7.87
C LYS A 168 8.20 -20.64 6.96
N CYS A 169 9.41 -20.63 7.51
CA CYS A 169 10.64 -20.46 6.74
C CYS A 169 10.83 -21.60 5.71
N TRP A 170 10.62 -22.85 6.12
CA TRP A 170 10.65 -24.01 5.23
C TRP A 170 9.61 -23.90 4.10
N THR A 171 8.41 -23.40 4.41
CA THR A 171 7.37 -23.18 3.40
C THR A 171 7.83 -22.14 2.37
N VAL A 172 8.43 -21.02 2.81
CA VAL A 172 8.95 -19.99 1.91
C VAL A 172 10.07 -20.56 1.03
N LEU A 173 11.03 -21.30 1.60
CA LEU A 173 12.10 -21.95 0.83
C LEU A 173 11.54 -22.93 -0.21
N GLY A 174 10.56 -23.75 0.17
CA GLY A 174 9.88 -24.67 -0.75
C GLY A 174 9.19 -23.93 -1.90
N VAL A 175 8.52 -22.81 -1.62
CA VAL A 175 7.92 -21.95 -2.65
C VAL A 175 8.99 -21.32 -3.54
N THR A 176 10.14 -20.92 -3.00
CA THR A 176 11.26 -20.37 -3.79
C THR A 176 11.75 -21.32 -4.87
N VAL A 177 11.99 -22.59 -4.51
CA VAL A 177 12.44 -23.61 -5.46
C VAL A 177 11.30 -24.02 -6.40
N GLY A 178 10.07 -24.11 -5.88
CA GLY A 178 8.90 -24.61 -6.60
C GLY A 178 8.16 -23.58 -7.45
N LEU A 179 8.49 -22.29 -7.36
CA LEU A 179 7.76 -21.19 -8.03
C LEU A 179 7.49 -21.43 -9.52
N PRO A 180 8.47 -21.82 -10.37
CA PRO A 180 8.21 -22.03 -11.80
C PRO A 180 7.19 -23.16 -12.04
N PHE A 181 7.23 -24.23 -11.24
CA PHE A 181 6.28 -25.34 -11.32
C PHE A 181 4.89 -24.94 -10.81
N LEU A 182 4.83 -24.17 -9.73
CA LEU A 182 3.57 -23.66 -9.16
C LEU A 182 2.86 -22.71 -10.13
N ALA A 183 3.61 -21.89 -10.88
CA ALA A 183 3.04 -21.01 -11.91
C ALA A 183 2.40 -21.81 -13.06
N VAL A 184 3.10 -22.83 -13.57
CA VAL A 184 2.56 -23.72 -14.61
C VAL A 184 1.35 -24.51 -14.10
N ALA A 185 1.41 -25.04 -12.88
CA ALA A 185 0.31 -25.77 -12.27
C ALA A 185 -0.94 -24.90 -12.07
N TYR A 186 -0.77 -23.63 -11.68
CA TYR A 186 -1.88 -22.68 -11.56
C TYR A 186 -2.53 -22.37 -12.91
N TRP A 187 -1.73 -22.27 -13.98
CA TRP A 187 -2.23 -22.01 -15.32
C TRP A 187 -2.99 -23.21 -15.90
N VAL A 188 -2.48 -24.43 -15.70
CA VAL A 188 -3.10 -25.67 -16.21
C VAL A 188 -4.33 -26.08 -15.40
N MET A 189 -4.33 -25.88 -14.07
CA MET A 189 -5.42 -26.35 -13.20
C MET A 189 -5.80 -25.34 -12.11
N PRO A 190 -6.45 -24.22 -12.48
CA PRO A 190 -6.78 -23.12 -11.56
C PRO A 190 -7.83 -23.49 -10.50
N CYS A 191 -8.62 -24.54 -10.72
CA CYS A 191 -9.68 -24.99 -9.81
C CYS A 191 -9.24 -26.09 -8.83
N SER A 192 -7.95 -26.42 -8.79
CA SER A 192 -7.40 -27.42 -7.86
C SER A 192 -7.33 -26.89 -6.42
N LYS A 193 -7.20 -27.79 -5.43
CA LYS A 193 -6.94 -27.43 -4.03
C LYS A 193 -5.67 -26.56 -3.88
N LEU A 194 -4.66 -26.83 -4.71
CA LEU A 194 -3.44 -26.03 -4.79
C LEU A 194 -3.71 -24.62 -5.35
N GLY A 195 -4.55 -24.50 -6.37
CA GLY A 195 -5.01 -23.22 -6.90
C GLY A 195 -5.79 -22.40 -5.87
N GLN A 196 -6.63 -23.04 -5.05
CA GLN A 196 -7.35 -22.38 -3.95
C GLN A 196 -6.39 -21.85 -2.87
N VAL A 197 -5.36 -22.63 -2.50
CA VAL A 197 -4.31 -22.20 -1.56
C VAL A 197 -3.49 -21.04 -2.14
N LEU A 198 -3.12 -21.08 -3.42
CA LEU A 198 -2.34 -20.01 -4.07
C LEU A 198 -3.13 -18.69 -4.18
N ARG A 199 -4.46 -18.73 -4.19
CA ARG A 199 -5.32 -17.54 -4.16
C ARG A 199 -5.33 -16.82 -2.80
N SER A 200 -4.83 -17.44 -1.74
CA SER A 200 -4.73 -16.82 -0.41
C SER A 200 -3.84 -15.58 -0.41
N PRO A 201 -4.14 -14.54 0.42
CA PRO A 201 -3.32 -13.34 0.50
C PRO A 201 -1.86 -13.62 0.87
N PHE A 202 -1.63 -14.53 1.82
CA PHE A 202 -0.30 -14.94 2.22
C PHE A 202 0.52 -15.51 1.05
N MET A 203 -0.04 -16.46 0.29
CA MET A 203 0.71 -17.07 -0.82
C MET A 203 1.01 -16.07 -1.93
N LYS A 204 0.10 -15.12 -2.21
CA LYS A 204 0.38 -14.02 -3.14
C LYS A 204 1.56 -13.19 -2.67
N PHE A 205 1.57 -12.79 -1.39
CA PHE A 205 2.68 -12.05 -0.81
C PHE A 205 4.01 -12.81 -0.93
N VAL A 206 4.03 -14.10 -0.56
CA VAL A 206 5.22 -14.95 -0.67
C VAL A 206 5.68 -15.05 -2.12
N ALA A 207 4.77 -15.31 -3.06
CA ALA A 207 5.10 -15.41 -4.48
C ALA A 207 5.71 -14.11 -5.04
N HIS A 208 5.19 -12.94 -4.65
CA HIS A 208 5.77 -11.64 -5.03
C HIS A 208 7.16 -11.45 -4.43
N ALA A 209 7.33 -11.69 -3.12
CA ALA A 209 8.61 -11.55 -2.43
C ALA A 209 9.69 -12.48 -3.00
N VAL A 210 9.32 -13.73 -3.30
CA VAL A 210 10.19 -14.73 -3.91
C VAL A 210 10.58 -14.33 -5.33
N SER A 211 9.61 -13.94 -6.16
CA SER A 211 9.88 -13.48 -7.54
C SER A 211 10.87 -12.33 -7.56
N PHE A 212 10.68 -11.35 -6.66
CA PHE A 212 11.58 -10.21 -6.51
C PHE A 212 12.98 -10.64 -6.03
N THR A 213 13.07 -11.59 -5.10
CA THR A 213 14.34 -12.10 -4.59
C THR A 213 15.12 -12.88 -5.66
N ILE A 214 14.44 -13.73 -6.44
CA ILE A 214 15.06 -14.47 -7.56
C ILE A 214 15.56 -13.48 -8.61
N PHE A 215 14.76 -12.45 -8.92
CA PHE A 215 15.14 -11.41 -9.85
C PHE A 215 16.42 -10.68 -9.41
N LEU A 216 16.51 -10.25 -8.15
CA LEU A 216 17.74 -9.67 -7.60
C LEU A 216 18.91 -10.66 -7.66
N GLY A 217 18.69 -11.94 -7.35
CA GLY A 217 19.71 -12.98 -7.45
C GLY A 217 20.27 -13.12 -8.87
N LEU A 218 19.39 -13.19 -9.88
CA LEU A 218 19.78 -13.27 -11.29
C LEU A 218 20.56 -12.04 -11.75
N LEU A 219 20.23 -10.85 -11.23
CA LEU A 219 20.99 -9.63 -11.52
C LEU A 219 22.38 -9.66 -10.92
N VAL A 220 22.51 -10.13 -9.68
CA VAL A 220 23.82 -10.29 -9.03
C VAL A 220 24.67 -11.29 -9.81
N ILE A 221 24.09 -12.41 -10.25
CA ILE A 221 24.79 -13.41 -11.08
C ILE A 221 25.17 -12.82 -12.45
N ASN A 222 24.27 -12.10 -13.11
CA ASN A 222 24.58 -11.43 -14.38
C ASN A 222 25.66 -10.36 -14.23
N ALA A 223 25.73 -9.71 -13.07
CA ALA A 223 26.80 -8.78 -12.75
C ALA A 223 28.12 -9.51 -12.42
N SER A 224 28.08 -10.66 -11.74
CA SER A 224 29.29 -11.43 -11.39
C SER A 224 29.99 -12.02 -12.61
N ASP A 225 29.25 -12.46 -13.63
CA ASP A 225 29.85 -12.90 -14.91
C ASP A 225 30.68 -11.78 -15.57
N ARG A 226 30.32 -10.52 -15.33
CA ARG A 226 31.07 -9.36 -15.81
C ARG A 226 32.33 -9.06 -14.98
N PHE A 227 32.41 -9.56 -13.74
CA PHE A 227 33.60 -9.48 -12.90
C PHE A 227 34.62 -10.58 -13.23
N GLU A 228 34.21 -11.75 -13.70
CA GLU A 228 35.11 -12.81 -14.19
C GLU A 228 35.57 -12.61 -15.65
N GLY A 229 35.00 -11.64 -16.37
CA GLY A 229 35.12 -11.49 -17.83
C GLY A 229 35.87 -10.28 -18.37
N VAL A 230 36.71 -9.59 -17.59
CA VAL A 230 37.74 -8.70 -18.17
C VAL A 230 39.09 -9.36 -17.95
N LYS A 231 39.48 -10.25 -18.87
CA LYS A 231 40.90 -10.50 -19.11
C LYS A 231 41.46 -9.17 -19.62
N ASN A 232 42.00 -8.36 -18.72
CA ASN A 232 42.66 -7.10 -19.05
C ASN A 232 43.69 -7.38 -20.16
N LEU A 233 43.54 -6.74 -21.31
CA LEU A 233 44.70 -6.47 -22.17
C LEU A 233 45.69 -5.66 -21.33
N PRO A 234 46.99 -5.99 -21.34
CA PRO A 234 47.97 -5.26 -20.56
C PRO A 234 48.17 -3.87 -21.17
N ASN A 235 48.39 -2.88 -20.31
CA ASN A 235 48.54 -1.45 -20.59
C ASN A 235 47.26 -0.74 -21.03
N GLU A 236 46.61 -0.11 -20.07
CA GLU A 236 46.48 1.35 -20.12
C GLU A 236 46.41 1.89 -18.69
N THR A 237 46.99 3.06 -18.55
CA THR A 237 47.44 3.65 -17.29
C THR A 237 46.32 4.31 -16.51
N ILE A 238 46.42 4.12 -15.18
CA ILE A 238 45.95 4.97 -14.09
C ILE A 238 45.56 6.38 -14.55
N VAL A 239 44.27 6.70 -14.55
CA VAL A 239 43.64 7.90 -13.94
C VAL A 239 42.11 7.78 -14.10
N ASP A 240 41.40 8.11 -13.02
CA ASP A 240 39.96 8.34 -12.93
C ASP A 240 38.98 7.16 -12.98
N HIS A 241 38.84 6.47 -11.84
CA HIS A 241 37.53 6.17 -11.22
C HIS A 241 37.73 5.66 -9.78
N PRO A 242 37.28 6.40 -8.74
CA PRO A 242 35.91 6.19 -8.25
C PRO A 242 35.30 7.46 -7.63
N ARG A 243 34.92 8.45 -8.45
CA ARG A 243 34.29 9.69 -7.93
C ARG A 243 32.92 10.05 -8.51
N GLN A 244 32.35 9.22 -9.37
CA GLN A 244 31.08 9.54 -10.04
C GLN A 244 29.85 8.78 -9.53
N VAL A 245 29.98 7.80 -8.63
CA VAL A 245 28.79 7.08 -8.10
C VAL A 245 28.23 7.70 -6.81
N PHE A 246 28.99 8.56 -6.11
CA PHE A 246 28.62 9.09 -4.80
C PHE A 246 28.12 10.56 -4.77
N ARG A 247 27.91 11.19 -5.93
CA ARG A 247 27.60 12.63 -5.97
C ARG A 247 26.19 13.00 -6.47
N GLU A 248 25.30 12.03 -6.68
CA GLU A 248 23.91 12.28 -7.11
C GLU A 248 22.85 12.02 -6.02
N ILE A 249 23.22 11.62 -4.80
CA ILE A 249 22.24 11.27 -3.75
C ILE A 249 22.06 12.37 -2.67
N TRP A 250 22.74 13.52 -2.77
CA TRP A 250 22.74 14.49 -1.67
C TRP A 250 22.61 15.95 -2.10
N VAL A 251 21.65 16.29 -2.97
CA VAL A 251 21.16 17.67 -3.08
C VAL A 251 19.69 17.65 -3.51
N ASP A 252 18.78 17.48 -2.55
CA ASP A 252 17.58 18.33 -2.41
C ASP A 252 16.77 17.89 -1.18
N GLY A 253 16.27 18.87 -0.43
CA GLY A 253 15.74 18.71 0.93
C GLY A 253 14.44 17.89 1.01
N PRO A 254 14.20 17.15 2.11
CA PRO A 254 13.02 16.34 2.29
C PRO A 254 11.88 17.21 2.84
N ARG A 255 11.11 17.85 1.97
CA ARG A 255 9.78 18.34 2.35
C ARG A 255 8.82 18.26 1.17
N GLU A 256 7.70 17.58 1.43
CA GLU A 256 6.54 17.51 0.56
C GLU A 256 6.75 16.86 -0.85
N TYR A 257 7.24 15.62 -0.92
CA TYR A 257 7.19 14.83 -2.17
C TYR A 257 6.56 13.44 -1.98
N VAL A 258 5.24 13.50 -1.81
CA VAL A 258 4.20 12.60 -2.35
C VAL A 258 4.18 11.13 -1.89
N MET A 259 3.13 10.86 -1.10
CA MET A 259 2.44 9.59 -0.84
C MET A 259 2.83 8.40 -1.74
N HIS A 260 3.32 7.33 -1.08
CA HIS A 260 3.82 6.05 -1.61
C HIS A 260 5.16 6.10 -2.39
N LEU A 261 6.23 6.51 -1.68
CA LEU A 261 7.65 6.34 -2.08
C LEU A 261 7.99 4.96 -2.67
N TRP A 262 7.29 3.90 -2.24
CA TRP A 262 7.48 2.53 -2.72
C TRP A 262 7.07 2.34 -4.20
N ASN A 263 6.03 3.03 -4.67
CA ASN A 263 5.56 2.88 -6.06
C ASN A 263 6.48 3.60 -7.06
N VAL A 264 7.08 4.72 -6.64
CA VAL A 264 8.08 5.46 -7.43
C VAL A 264 9.37 4.66 -7.54
N LEU A 265 9.77 4.00 -6.45
CA LEU A 265 10.95 3.12 -6.42
C LEU A 265 10.77 1.91 -7.33
N ASP A 266 9.60 1.26 -7.30
CA ASP A 266 9.28 0.10 -8.16
C ASP A 266 9.20 0.50 -9.64
N PHE A 267 8.54 1.63 -9.97
CA PHE A 267 8.51 2.18 -11.33
C PHE A 267 9.90 2.58 -11.84
N GLY A 268 10.71 3.23 -11.00
CA GLY A 268 12.07 3.61 -11.33
C GLY A 268 12.95 2.39 -11.60
N MET A 269 12.83 1.36 -10.75
CA MET A 269 13.52 0.10 -10.91
C MET A 269 13.14 -0.60 -12.24
N LEU A 270 11.84 -0.79 -12.51
CA LEU A 270 11.35 -1.39 -13.76
C LEU A 270 11.82 -0.62 -15.01
N SER A 271 11.82 0.71 -14.93
CA SER A 271 12.27 1.58 -16.02
C SER A 271 13.77 1.41 -16.32
N ILE A 272 14.61 1.31 -15.27
CA ILE A 272 16.05 1.06 -15.41
C ILE A 272 16.30 -0.31 -16.06
N PHE A 273 15.53 -1.34 -15.69
CA PHE A 273 15.65 -2.66 -16.31
C PHE A 273 15.23 -2.68 -17.77
N ALA A 274 14.12 -2.03 -18.11
CA ALA A 274 13.67 -1.90 -19.50
C ALA A 274 14.71 -1.15 -20.36
N ALA A 275 15.27 -0.05 -19.83
CA ALA A 275 16.32 0.71 -20.51
C ALA A 275 17.61 -0.12 -20.70
N SER A 276 18.02 -0.88 -19.69
CA SER A 276 19.19 -1.77 -19.79
C SER A 276 19.01 -2.88 -20.82
N PHE A 277 17.83 -3.53 -20.81
CA PHE A 277 17.51 -4.60 -21.75
C PHE A 277 17.46 -4.10 -23.20
N THR A 278 16.78 -2.97 -23.44
CA THR A 278 16.69 -2.35 -24.76
C THR A 278 18.07 -1.92 -25.28
N ALA A 279 18.92 -1.33 -24.44
CA ALA A 279 20.30 -0.99 -24.82
C ALA A 279 21.13 -2.22 -25.20
N ARG A 280 21.06 -3.31 -24.41
CA ARG A 280 21.75 -4.58 -24.72
C ARG A 280 21.22 -5.23 -25.99
N PHE A 281 19.91 -5.22 -26.20
CA PHE A 281 19.28 -5.75 -27.42
C PHE A 281 19.71 -4.97 -28.66
N MET A 282 19.74 -3.64 -28.58
CA MET A 282 20.23 -2.79 -29.68
C MET A 282 21.71 -3.01 -30.00
N ALA A 283 22.54 -3.21 -28.97
CA ALA A 283 23.95 -3.55 -29.15
C ALA A 283 24.11 -4.92 -29.83
N PHE A 284 23.34 -5.93 -29.40
CA PHE A 284 23.32 -7.25 -30.02
C PHE A 284 22.91 -7.19 -31.49
N LEU A 285 21.84 -6.47 -31.84
CA LEU A 285 21.41 -6.31 -33.23
C LEU A 285 22.48 -5.66 -34.11
N LYS A 286 23.20 -4.66 -33.59
CA LYS A 286 24.32 -4.05 -34.32
C LYS A 286 25.47 -5.04 -34.52
N ALA A 287 25.84 -5.78 -33.46
CA ALA A 287 26.90 -6.79 -33.54
C ALA A 287 26.53 -7.93 -34.51
N SER A 288 25.30 -8.45 -34.46
CA SER A 288 24.84 -9.49 -35.39
C SER A 288 24.78 -8.99 -36.83
N LYS A 289 24.38 -7.74 -37.08
CA LYS A 289 24.44 -7.14 -38.42
C LYS A 289 25.88 -7.00 -38.92
N ALA A 290 26.81 -6.58 -38.06
CA ALA A 290 28.22 -6.47 -38.40
C ALA A 290 28.83 -7.85 -38.70
N GLN A 291 28.54 -8.86 -37.89
CA GLN A 291 29.01 -10.23 -38.11
C GLN A 291 28.46 -10.81 -39.41
N LEU A 292 27.15 -10.64 -39.68
CA LEU A 292 26.53 -11.09 -40.93
C LEU A 292 27.13 -10.37 -42.15
N TYR A 293 27.46 -9.09 -42.02
CA TYR A 293 28.15 -8.35 -43.07
C TYR A 293 29.53 -8.93 -43.36
N VAL A 294 30.31 -9.20 -42.31
CA VAL A 294 31.64 -9.85 -42.40
C VAL A 294 31.51 -11.24 -43.04
N ASP A 295 30.61 -12.10 -42.55
CA ASP A 295 30.44 -13.46 -43.07
C ASP A 295 29.99 -13.48 -44.55
N MET A 296 29.25 -12.47 -45.02
CA MET A 296 28.82 -12.37 -46.42
C MET A 296 29.87 -11.73 -47.35
N HIS A 297 30.73 -10.83 -46.87
CA HIS A 297 31.66 -10.05 -47.71
C HIS A 297 33.13 -10.43 -47.51
N VAL A 298 33.46 -11.23 -46.50
CA VAL A 298 34.81 -11.71 -46.20
C VAL A 298 34.84 -13.23 -46.43
N THR A 299 35.12 -13.64 -47.67
CA THR A 299 35.39 -15.03 -48.03
C THR A 299 36.80 -15.44 -47.59
N GLU A 300 36.90 -16.33 -46.59
CA GLU A 300 37.97 -17.22 -46.08
C GLU A 300 39.45 -17.12 -46.54
N ALA A 301 39.95 -16.04 -47.13
CA ALA A 301 41.33 -16.00 -47.62
C ALA A 301 42.37 -15.36 -46.68
N ASP A 302 42.00 -14.56 -45.66
CA ASP A 302 43.03 -13.90 -44.82
C ASP A 302 42.53 -13.42 -43.44
N LEU A 303 42.08 -14.35 -42.59
CA LEU A 303 41.77 -14.04 -41.17
C LEU A 303 43.03 -13.85 -40.30
N SER A 304 44.24 -14.01 -40.86
CA SER A 304 45.51 -13.78 -40.15
C SER A 304 46.08 -12.38 -40.29
N SER A 305 45.56 -11.52 -41.19
CA SER A 305 46.18 -10.21 -41.48
C SER A 305 45.20 -9.03 -41.49
N ALA A 306 44.02 -9.15 -40.86
CA ALA A 306 43.08 -8.05 -40.76
C ALA A 306 43.46 -7.10 -39.61
N THR A 307 44.13 -5.99 -39.95
CA THR A 307 44.36 -4.86 -39.04
C THR A 307 43.17 -3.89 -39.09
N LEU A 308 42.78 -3.35 -37.93
CA LEU A 308 41.73 -2.34 -37.79
C LEU A 308 42.06 -1.08 -38.62
N PRO A 309 41.08 -0.42 -39.26
CA PRO A 309 41.32 0.82 -39.98
C PRO A 309 41.64 1.96 -39.01
N GLU A 310 42.58 2.83 -39.37
CA GLU A 310 42.88 4.06 -38.62
C GLU A 310 41.70 5.03 -38.66
N GLU A 311 41.55 5.77 -37.55
CA GLU A 311 40.44 6.69 -37.21
C GLU A 311 40.04 7.70 -38.30
#